data_AF-A0A8J6YXQ9-F1
#
_entry.id   AF-A0A8J6YXQ9-F1
#
_cell.length_a   1.000
_cell.length_b   1.000
_cell.length_c   1.000
_cell.angle_alpha   90.00
_cell.angle_beta   90.00
_cell.angle_gamma   90.00
#
_symmetry.space_group_name_H-M   'P 1'
#
loop_
_entity.id
_entity.type
_entity.pdbx_description
1 polymer ?
#
loop_
_entity_poly.entity_id
_entity_poly.type
_entity_poly.pdbx_seq_one_letter_code
_entity_poly.pdbx_strand_id
1 'polypeptide(L)'
;MKKSRPDLVPAAYGKITQGTVFSCAQASRYTNCEVYGVTITARCDVAQQKYPVLNFLPLVRLKDWLRRDGLDILHEQELSERAGKLKGMLRKGNLSEALPMSISLEEIGKVHFPLGEGAKAKRASSEKFWEYIAECNEYDEVDRQDDRDLMFMWFATNRSSKIEEIIRRLSRHAVLGHYFLETLSEKASEAQGYVCLLREVATLPKSVAERLGKGLDSESYKEICGDSFPSPGLVFEADSLAMPVVQIGSPTMEHILQSFGSLFGRIGVEDPVEDVISGIIIKSMAI
;
A
#
# COMPACT_ATOMS: atom_id res chain seq x y z
N MET A 1 5.14 19.15 -22.90
CA MET A 1 4.33 18.10 -22.23
C MET A 1 4.88 17.93 -20.82
N LYS A 2 4.03 17.87 -19.78
CA LYS A 2 4.51 17.58 -18.42
C LYS A 2 5.13 16.18 -18.44
N LYS A 3 6.37 16.05 -18.02
CA LYS A 3 7.07 14.75 -17.96
C LYS A 3 6.40 13.91 -16.87
N SER A 4 5.65 12.89 -17.26
CA SER A 4 5.07 11.92 -16.32
C SER A 4 6.16 11.07 -15.70
N ARG A 5 6.00 10.65 -14.45
CA ARG A 5 6.88 9.67 -13.80
C ARG A 5 6.16 8.32 -13.78
N PRO A 6 6.86 7.20 -13.97
CA PRO A 6 8.32 7.02 -14.04
C PRO A 6 8.96 7.41 -15.38
N ASP A 7 10.29 7.56 -15.38
CA ASP A 7 11.09 7.49 -16.60
C ASP A 7 11.04 6.05 -17.14
N LEU A 8 10.33 5.87 -18.25
CA LEU A 8 10.17 4.57 -18.90
C LEU A 8 11.15 4.43 -20.06
N VAL A 9 11.68 3.22 -20.22
CA VAL A 9 12.53 2.83 -21.33
C VAL A 9 11.92 1.58 -21.96
N PRO A 10 11.94 1.43 -23.30
CA PRO A 10 11.49 0.19 -23.94
C PRO A 10 12.16 -1.04 -23.33
N ALA A 11 11.38 -2.10 -23.11
CA ALA A 11 11.93 -3.35 -22.61
C ALA A 11 12.91 -3.96 -23.63
N ALA A 12 14.08 -4.37 -23.16
CA ALA A 12 15.02 -5.14 -23.96
C ALA A 12 14.61 -6.62 -23.95
N TYR A 13 14.08 -7.12 -25.07
CA TYR A 13 13.73 -8.54 -25.19
C TYR A 13 14.98 -9.44 -25.15
N GLY A 14 14.81 -10.62 -24.58
CA GLY A 14 15.86 -11.64 -24.42
C GLY A 14 16.71 -11.50 -23.16
N LYS A 15 16.54 -10.42 -22.38
CA LYS A 15 17.27 -10.20 -21.12
C LYS A 15 16.34 -9.56 -20.07
N ILE A 16 16.54 -9.94 -18.82
CA ILE A 16 16.00 -9.21 -17.67
C ILE A 16 17.15 -8.45 -17.02
N THR A 17 16.90 -7.24 -16.55
CA THR A 17 17.85 -6.42 -15.80
C THR A 17 17.12 -5.66 -14.69
N GLN A 18 17.85 -4.92 -13.86
CA GLN A 18 17.24 -4.09 -12.82
C GLN A 18 16.29 -3.06 -13.44
N GLY A 19 15.10 -2.94 -12.85
CA GLY A 19 14.02 -2.09 -13.34
C GLY A 19 13.18 -2.69 -14.45
N THR A 20 13.52 -3.87 -14.99
CA THR A 20 12.61 -4.58 -15.90
C THR A 20 11.31 -4.90 -15.18
N VAL A 21 10.21 -4.42 -15.76
CA VAL A 21 8.84 -4.76 -15.39
C VAL A 21 8.36 -5.90 -16.27
N PHE A 22 7.85 -6.97 -15.67
CA PHE A 22 7.34 -8.15 -16.38
C PHE A 22 5.91 -8.50 -15.95
N SER A 23 5.14 -9.14 -16.83
CA SER A 23 3.77 -9.61 -16.59
C SER A 23 3.71 -10.94 -15.82
N CYS A 24 2.52 -11.33 -15.38
CA CYS A 24 2.23 -12.62 -14.76
C CYS A 24 2.95 -12.86 -13.42
N ALA A 25 3.35 -11.80 -12.73
CA ALA A 25 3.89 -11.93 -11.38
C ALA A 25 2.79 -12.36 -10.40
N GLN A 26 3.19 -12.76 -9.20
CA GLN A 26 2.28 -13.10 -8.12
C GLN A 26 2.48 -12.15 -6.93
N ALA A 27 1.39 -11.78 -6.28
CA ALA A 27 1.39 -11.16 -4.96
C ALA A 27 0.33 -11.80 -4.07
N SER A 28 0.68 -12.05 -2.82
CA SER A 28 -0.04 -12.93 -1.89
C SER A 28 -1.48 -12.47 -1.63
N ARG A 29 -1.69 -11.16 -1.51
CA ARG A 29 -3.03 -10.56 -1.28
C ARG A 29 -3.79 -10.30 -2.57
N TYR A 30 -3.15 -10.41 -3.74
CA TYR A 30 -3.65 -9.96 -5.03
C TYR A 30 -4.05 -11.13 -5.94
N THR A 31 -4.66 -12.15 -5.36
CA THR A 31 -5.23 -13.27 -6.12
C THR A 31 -6.27 -12.78 -7.13
N ASN A 32 -6.24 -13.35 -8.32
CA ASN A 32 -7.12 -13.00 -9.46
C ASN A 32 -7.01 -11.53 -9.92
N CYS A 33 -5.88 -10.87 -9.63
CA CYS A 33 -5.55 -9.59 -10.23
C CYS A 33 -4.33 -9.72 -11.12
N GLU A 34 -4.26 -8.84 -12.11
CA GLU A 34 -3.06 -8.68 -12.89
C GLU A 34 -1.97 -8.04 -12.01
N VAL A 35 -0.88 -8.77 -11.84
CA VAL A 35 0.29 -8.33 -11.09
C VAL A 35 1.50 -8.35 -12.00
N TYR A 36 2.26 -7.28 -11.96
CA TYR A 36 3.55 -7.15 -12.61
C TYR A 36 4.66 -7.32 -11.58
N GLY A 37 5.86 -7.69 -12.02
CA GLY A 37 7.04 -7.71 -11.17
C GLY A 37 8.04 -6.67 -11.64
N VAL A 38 8.59 -5.85 -10.73
CA VAL A 38 9.75 -4.99 -11.02
C VAL A 38 11.01 -5.63 -10.45
N THR A 39 11.96 -5.91 -11.33
CA THR A 39 13.23 -6.53 -10.95
C THR A 39 14.07 -5.56 -10.12
N ILE A 40 14.51 -5.99 -8.93
CA ILE A 40 15.36 -5.19 -8.03
C ILE A 40 16.79 -5.71 -7.90
N THR A 41 17.06 -6.93 -8.38
CA THR A 41 18.41 -7.53 -8.40
C THR A 41 19.42 -6.57 -9.04
N ALA A 42 20.59 -6.42 -8.42
CA ALA A 42 21.59 -5.45 -8.84
C ALA A 42 22.05 -5.68 -10.28
N ARG A 43 22.23 -4.57 -11.04
CA ARG A 43 22.67 -4.63 -12.46
C ARG A 43 23.98 -5.41 -12.63
N CYS A 44 24.90 -5.26 -11.68
CA CYS A 44 26.21 -5.91 -11.66
C CYS A 44 26.07 -7.44 -11.64
N ASP A 45 25.20 -7.96 -10.77
CA ASP A 45 24.99 -9.39 -10.59
C ASP A 45 24.33 -10.02 -11.80
N VAL A 46 23.32 -9.33 -12.36
CA VAL A 46 22.62 -9.78 -13.57
C VAL A 46 23.56 -9.80 -14.77
N ALA A 47 24.35 -8.74 -14.98
CA ALA A 47 25.31 -8.66 -16.08
C ALA A 47 26.40 -9.73 -15.99
N GLN A 48 26.84 -10.08 -14.78
CA GLN A 48 27.86 -11.10 -14.53
C GLN A 48 27.28 -12.52 -14.39
N GLN A 49 25.96 -12.68 -14.50
CA GLN A 49 25.27 -13.96 -14.32
C GLN A 49 25.49 -14.61 -12.93
N LYS A 50 25.78 -13.78 -11.91
CA LYS A 50 26.15 -14.15 -10.53
C LYS A 50 24.97 -14.16 -9.55
N TYR A 51 23.74 -14.25 -10.02
CA TYR A 51 22.55 -14.30 -9.17
C TYR A 51 21.97 -15.72 -9.19
N PRO A 52 21.79 -16.39 -8.02
CA PRO A 52 21.11 -17.68 -7.97
C PRO A 52 19.60 -17.52 -8.20
N VAL A 53 19.05 -16.39 -7.77
CA VAL A 53 17.64 -16.02 -7.88
C VAL A 53 17.51 -14.56 -8.30
N LEU A 54 16.46 -14.26 -9.05
CA LEU A 54 16.05 -12.91 -9.42
C LEU A 54 15.07 -12.39 -8.36
N ASN A 55 15.47 -11.39 -7.60
CA ASN A 55 14.60 -10.65 -6.70
C ASN A 55 13.77 -9.61 -7.47
N PHE A 56 12.48 -9.55 -7.16
CA PHE A 56 11.55 -8.56 -7.69
C PHE A 56 10.56 -8.09 -6.62
N LEU A 57 9.97 -6.92 -6.84
CA LEU A 57 8.85 -6.40 -6.06
C LEU A 57 7.57 -6.49 -6.91
N PRO A 58 6.44 -6.94 -6.35
CA PRO A 58 5.17 -6.91 -7.06
C PRO A 58 4.69 -5.48 -7.30
N LEU A 59 4.03 -5.29 -8.42
CA LEU A 59 3.46 -4.04 -8.89
C LEU A 59 2.02 -4.29 -9.33
N VAL A 60 1.08 -3.61 -8.71
CA VAL A 60 -0.36 -3.81 -8.89
C VAL A 60 -1.02 -2.56 -9.41
N ARG A 61 -2.19 -2.66 -10.07
CA ARG A 61 -2.94 -1.47 -10.49
C ARG A 61 -3.49 -0.72 -9.27
N LEU A 62 -3.57 0.61 -9.36
CA LEU A 62 -4.08 1.45 -8.27
C LEU A 62 -5.49 1.04 -7.82
N LYS A 63 -6.37 0.70 -8.77
CA LYS A 63 -7.75 0.26 -8.48
C LYS A 63 -7.81 -1.00 -7.63
N ASP A 64 -6.84 -1.89 -7.80
CA ASP A 64 -6.77 -3.18 -7.11
C ASP A 64 -6.09 -3.01 -5.75
N TRP A 65 -5.13 -2.08 -5.66
CA TRP A 65 -4.54 -1.67 -4.39
C TRP A 65 -5.56 -0.98 -3.47
N LEU A 66 -6.37 -0.07 -4.02
CA LEU A 66 -7.41 0.65 -3.27
C LEU A 66 -8.47 -0.27 -2.67
N ARG A 67 -8.76 -1.41 -3.30
CA ARG A 67 -9.70 -2.43 -2.80
C ARG A 67 -9.09 -3.41 -1.81
N ARG A 68 -7.78 -3.30 -1.57
CA ARG A 68 -7.02 -4.18 -0.69
C ARG A 68 -6.31 -3.35 0.37
N ASP A 69 -4.99 -3.21 0.28
CA ASP A 69 -4.18 -2.47 1.26
C ASP A 69 -4.71 -1.03 1.49
N GLY A 70 -5.15 -0.35 0.44
CA GLY A 70 -5.73 0.99 0.56
C GLY A 70 -7.03 0.99 1.38
N LEU A 71 -7.86 -0.03 1.23
CA LEU A 71 -9.11 -0.18 1.97
C LEU A 71 -8.86 -0.48 3.44
N ASP A 72 -7.88 -1.33 3.76
CA ASP A 72 -7.49 -1.62 5.14
C ASP A 72 -7.02 -0.35 5.87
N ILE A 73 -6.22 0.48 5.18
CA ILE A 73 -5.73 1.75 5.72
C ILE A 73 -6.91 2.71 5.97
N LEU A 74 -7.88 2.79 5.04
CA LEU A 74 -9.08 3.61 5.20
C LEU A 74 -9.96 3.11 6.34
N HIS A 75 -10.13 1.78 6.44
CA HIS A 75 -10.89 1.11 7.48
C HIS A 75 -10.31 1.41 8.88
N GLU A 76 -9.00 1.21 9.07
CA GLU A 76 -8.33 1.52 10.33
C GLU A 76 -8.43 3.01 10.71
N GLN A 77 -8.30 3.91 9.72
CA GLN A 77 -8.47 5.35 9.93
C GLN A 77 -9.90 5.70 10.35
N GLU A 78 -10.92 5.14 9.71
CA GLU A 78 -12.32 5.39 10.07
C GLU A 78 -12.63 4.91 11.48
N LEU A 79 -12.17 3.72 11.88
CA LEU A 79 -12.33 3.23 13.26
C LEU A 79 -11.67 4.17 14.29
N SER A 80 -10.45 4.63 14.00
CA SER A 80 -9.73 5.57 14.87
C SER A 80 -10.44 6.93 14.95
N GLU A 81 -10.91 7.46 13.83
CA GLU A 81 -11.63 8.74 13.76
C GLU A 81 -12.99 8.67 14.46
N ARG A 82 -13.74 7.58 14.29
CA ARG A 82 -14.99 7.31 15.02
C ARG A 82 -14.73 7.29 16.52
N ALA A 83 -13.74 6.52 16.97
CA ALA A 83 -13.38 6.48 18.39
C ALA A 83 -13.00 7.87 18.94
N GLY A 84 -12.23 8.66 18.17
CA GLY A 84 -11.89 10.04 18.52
C GLY A 84 -13.10 10.98 18.59
N LYS A 85 -14.00 10.89 17.60
CA LYS A 85 -15.25 11.68 17.52
C LYS A 85 -16.16 11.39 18.71
N LEU A 86 -16.37 10.12 19.04
CA LEU A 86 -17.15 9.69 20.20
C LEU A 86 -16.56 10.22 21.51
N LYS A 87 -15.26 10.02 21.75
CA LYS A 87 -14.57 10.58 22.93
C LYS A 87 -14.75 12.09 23.04
N GLY A 88 -14.64 12.80 21.91
CA GLY A 88 -14.87 14.25 21.85
C GLY A 88 -16.31 14.66 22.19
N MET A 89 -17.32 13.89 21.76
CA MET A 89 -18.73 14.12 22.09
C MET A 89 -19.01 13.87 23.58
N LEU A 90 -18.50 12.76 24.14
CA LEU A 90 -18.66 12.43 25.56
C LEU A 90 -18.01 13.48 26.47
N ARG A 91 -16.78 13.90 26.16
CA ARG A 91 -16.09 14.98 26.90
C ARG A 91 -16.90 16.29 26.91
N LYS A 92 -17.46 16.69 25.76
CA LYS A 92 -18.31 17.89 25.68
C LYS A 92 -19.60 17.76 26.48
N GLY A 93 -20.11 16.54 26.66
CA GLY A 93 -21.22 16.21 27.53
C GLY A 93 -20.84 16.04 29.02
N ASN A 94 -19.57 16.24 29.40
CA ASN A 94 -19.03 15.91 30.72
C ASN A 94 -19.25 14.45 31.14
N LEU A 95 -19.14 13.52 30.18
CA LEU A 95 -19.27 12.08 30.39
C LEU A 95 -17.90 11.41 30.33
N SER A 96 -17.78 10.26 31.00
CA SER A 96 -16.59 9.41 30.93
C SER A 96 -16.43 8.83 29.52
N GLU A 97 -15.20 8.85 28.99
CA GLU A 97 -14.86 8.20 27.71
C GLU A 97 -14.94 6.68 27.76
N ALA A 98 -14.92 6.09 28.95
CA ALA A 98 -15.05 4.65 29.16
C ALA A 98 -16.52 4.18 29.18
N LEU A 99 -17.49 5.12 29.16
CA LEU A 99 -18.92 4.79 29.24
C LEU A 99 -19.40 3.79 28.17
N PRO A 100 -18.96 3.87 26.89
CA PRO A 100 -19.35 2.91 25.86
C PRO A 100 -18.85 1.48 26.09
N MET A 101 -17.93 1.26 27.06
CA MET A 101 -17.49 -0.09 27.41
C MET A 101 -18.53 -0.87 28.24
N SER A 102 -19.48 -0.16 28.86
CA SER A 102 -20.45 -0.75 29.79
C SER A 102 -21.90 -0.58 29.35
N ILE A 103 -22.18 0.38 28.47
CA ILE A 103 -23.54 0.80 28.09
C ILE A 103 -23.57 1.06 26.58
N SER A 104 -24.68 0.72 25.92
CA SER A 104 -24.82 0.94 24.47
C SER A 104 -24.87 2.43 24.12
N LEU A 105 -24.49 2.79 22.89
CA LEU A 105 -24.55 4.19 22.44
C LEU A 105 -25.99 4.73 22.43
N GLU A 106 -26.98 3.89 22.14
CA GLU A 106 -28.40 4.25 22.17
C GLU A 106 -28.88 4.58 23.58
N GLU A 107 -28.46 3.79 24.58
CA GLU A 107 -28.80 4.04 25.98
C GLU A 107 -28.13 5.33 26.49
N ILE A 108 -26.85 5.53 26.16
CA ILE A 108 -26.14 6.79 26.42
C ILE A 108 -26.88 7.96 25.77
N GLY A 109 -27.31 7.78 24.51
CA GLY A 109 -28.05 8.77 23.74
C GLY A 109 -29.38 9.14 24.41
N LYS A 110 -30.18 8.15 24.83
CA LYS A 110 -31.47 8.38 25.49
C LYS A 110 -31.34 9.16 26.80
N VAL A 111 -30.33 8.83 27.61
CA VAL A 111 -30.17 9.42 28.95
C VAL A 111 -29.49 10.79 28.89
N HIS A 112 -28.43 10.92 28.10
CA HIS A 112 -27.56 12.11 28.15
C HIS A 112 -27.72 13.05 26.95
N PHE A 113 -28.28 12.56 25.84
CA PHE A 113 -28.50 13.31 24.60
C PHE A 113 -29.96 13.19 24.10
N PRO A 114 -30.98 13.50 24.94
CA PRO A 114 -32.38 13.42 24.54
C PRO A 114 -32.71 14.47 23.46
N LEU A 115 -33.41 14.03 22.41
CA LEU A 115 -33.84 14.90 21.30
C LEU A 115 -34.90 15.91 21.78
N GLY A 116 -34.84 17.14 21.26
CA GLY A 116 -35.82 18.19 21.54
C GLY A 116 -35.73 18.84 22.93
N GLU A 117 -34.89 18.32 23.83
CA GLU A 117 -34.78 18.80 25.20
C GLU A 117 -33.64 19.81 25.43
N GLY A 118 -33.85 20.72 26.38
CA GLY A 118 -32.86 21.71 26.81
C GLY A 118 -32.72 22.92 25.87
N ALA A 119 -31.64 23.69 26.09
CA ALA A 119 -31.31 24.88 25.31
C ALA A 119 -30.86 24.52 23.87
N LYS A 120 -30.90 25.50 22.96
CA LYS A 120 -30.55 25.32 21.53
C LYS A 120 -29.23 24.56 21.31
N ALA A 121 -28.19 24.88 22.07
CA ALA A 121 -26.89 24.21 21.98
C ALA A 121 -26.95 22.73 22.39
N LYS A 122 -27.74 22.39 23.42
CA LYS A 122 -27.93 21.00 23.89
C LYS A 122 -28.73 20.17 22.90
N ARG A 123 -29.77 20.75 22.28
CA ARG A 123 -30.54 20.10 21.20
C ARG A 123 -29.65 19.77 20.01
N ALA A 124 -28.89 20.76 19.52
CA ALA A 124 -27.97 20.56 18.41
C ALA A 124 -26.86 19.52 18.74
N SER A 125 -26.37 19.47 19.98
CA SER A 125 -25.43 18.45 20.40
C SER A 125 -26.06 17.04 20.43
N SER A 126 -27.34 16.96 20.79
CA SER A 126 -28.07 15.69 20.85
C SER A 126 -28.37 15.17 19.46
N GLU A 127 -28.84 16.03 18.55
CA GLU A 127 -29.03 15.73 17.13
C GLU A 127 -27.74 15.17 16.51
N LYS A 128 -26.60 15.85 16.71
CA LYS A 128 -25.29 15.38 16.22
C LYS A 128 -24.85 14.03 16.79
N PHE A 129 -25.21 13.73 18.03
CA PHE A 129 -24.89 12.43 18.65
C PHE A 129 -25.71 11.31 18.01
N TRP A 130 -27.00 11.53 17.77
CA TRP A 130 -27.86 10.56 17.09
C TRP A 130 -27.54 10.39 15.61
N GLU A 131 -27.18 11.45 14.90
CA GLU A 131 -26.62 11.38 13.54
C GLU A 131 -25.36 10.51 13.51
N TYR A 132 -24.48 10.68 14.49
CA TYR A 132 -23.27 9.86 14.63
C TYR A 132 -23.58 8.39 14.92
N ILE A 133 -24.59 8.08 15.75
CA ILE A 133 -25.04 6.70 15.98
C ILE A 133 -25.57 6.10 14.67
N ALA A 134 -26.41 6.82 13.93
CA ALA A 134 -26.96 6.34 12.67
C ALA A 134 -25.84 6.01 11.65
N GLU A 135 -24.87 6.91 11.52
CA GLU A 135 -23.67 6.73 10.70
C GLU A 135 -22.83 5.52 11.15
N CYS A 136 -22.65 5.33 12.46
CA CYS A 136 -21.97 4.16 13.01
C CYS A 136 -22.69 2.86 12.65
N ASN A 137 -24.01 2.82 12.83
CA ASN A 137 -24.80 1.63 12.55
C ASN A 137 -24.79 1.26 11.07
N GLU A 138 -24.83 2.24 10.17
CA GLU A 138 -24.67 2.01 8.73
C GLU A 138 -23.31 1.39 8.41
N TYR A 139 -22.23 1.97 8.94
CA TYR A 139 -20.90 1.43 8.73
C TYR A 139 -20.73 0.03 9.31
N ASP A 140 -21.17 -0.20 10.54
CA ASP A 140 -21.01 -1.48 11.24
C ASP A 140 -21.84 -2.59 10.56
N GLU A 141 -22.91 -2.25 9.83
CA GLU A 141 -23.64 -3.20 8.97
C GLU A 141 -22.84 -3.58 7.72
N VAL A 142 -22.15 -2.62 7.11
CA VAL A 142 -21.28 -2.91 5.95
C VAL A 142 -20.06 -3.72 6.39
N ASP A 143 -19.43 -3.36 7.51
CA ASP A 143 -18.27 -4.06 8.07
C ASP A 143 -18.58 -5.52 8.42
N ARG A 144 -19.75 -5.77 9.03
CA ARG A 144 -20.20 -7.14 9.39
C ARG A 144 -20.39 -8.07 8.19
N GLN A 145 -20.57 -7.54 6.99
CA GLN A 145 -20.72 -8.37 5.79
C GLN A 145 -19.39 -8.92 5.27
N ASP A 146 -18.25 -8.39 5.73
CA ASP A 146 -16.89 -8.79 5.30
C ASP A 146 -16.73 -8.79 3.76
N ASP A 147 -17.44 -7.86 3.09
CA ASP A 147 -17.39 -7.67 1.65
C ASP A 147 -16.62 -6.39 1.32
N ARG A 148 -15.46 -6.56 0.68
CA ARG A 148 -14.56 -5.45 0.34
C ARG A 148 -15.11 -4.52 -0.73
N ASP A 149 -15.91 -5.01 -1.66
CA ASP A 149 -16.50 -4.16 -2.69
C ASP A 149 -17.63 -3.30 -2.07
N LEU A 150 -18.44 -3.87 -1.18
CA LEU A 150 -19.44 -3.10 -0.42
C LEU A 150 -18.78 -2.05 0.47
N MET A 151 -17.71 -2.42 1.21
CA MET A 151 -16.96 -1.48 2.04
C MET A 151 -16.33 -0.36 1.21
N PHE A 152 -15.72 -0.68 0.06
CA PHE A 152 -15.19 0.34 -0.84
C PHE A 152 -16.30 1.27 -1.37
N MET A 153 -17.46 0.74 -1.74
CA MET A 153 -18.60 1.56 -2.17
C MET A 153 -19.10 2.47 -1.06
N TRP A 154 -19.14 2.01 0.19
CA TRP A 154 -19.48 2.84 1.33
C TRP A 154 -18.50 4.02 1.47
N PHE A 155 -17.19 3.76 1.40
CA PHE A 155 -16.18 4.83 1.42
C PHE A 155 -16.32 5.78 0.22
N ALA A 156 -16.62 5.27 -0.97
CA ALA A 156 -16.78 6.10 -2.16
C ALA A 156 -17.98 7.04 -2.05
N THR A 157 -19.08 6.59 -1.43
CA THR A 157 -20.28 7.41 -1.19
C THR A 157 -20.10 8.37 -0.03
N ASN A 158 -19.63 7.87 1.11
CA ASN A 158 -19.68 8.57 2.40
C ASN A 158 -18.36 9.28 2.77
N ARG A 159 -17.24 8.95 2.11
CA ARG A 159 -15.88 9.36 2.45
C ARG A 159 -14.96 9.56 1.23
N SER A 160 -15.49 9.99 0.09
CA SER A 160 -14.71 10.15 -1.16
C SER A 160 -13.44 11.00 -1.00
N SER A 161 -13.48 12.02 -0.15
CA SER A 161 -12.32 12.86 0.17
C SER A 161 -11.16 12.09 0.83
N LYS A 162 -11.45 11.05 1.61
CA LYS A 162 -10.42 10.18 2.22
C LYS A 162 -9.74 9.30 1.17
N ILE A 163 -10.51 8.81 0.20
CA ILE A 163 -9.97 8.08 -0.96
C ILE A 163 -9.03 9.00 -1.77
N GLU A 164 -9.44 10.25 -2.00
CA GLU A 164 -8.59 11.23 -2.66
C GLU A 164 -7.30 11.50 -1.84
N GLU A 165 -7.43 11.69 -0.53
CA GLU A 165 -6.32 11.94 0.37
C GLU A 165 -5.30 10.80 0.35
N ILE A 166 -5.73 9.54 0.46
CA ILE A 166 -4.81 8.40 0.46
C ILE A 166 -4.09 8.27 -0.88
N ILE A 167 -4.75 8.52 -2.02
CA ILE A 167 -4.11 8.56 -3.34
C ILE A 167 -3.08 9.70 -3.42
N ARG A 168 -3.40 10.89 -2.89
CA ARG A 168 -2.47 12.02 -2.83
C ARG A 168 -1.25 11.73 -1.94
N ARG A 169 -1.45 11.05 -0.82
CA ARG A 169 -0.34 10.59 0.05
C ARG A 169 0.51 9.55 -0.67
N LEU A 170 -0.12 8.60 -1.36
CA LEU A 170 0.55 7.55 -2.12
C LEU A 170 1.42 8.13 -3.25
N SER A 171 0.90 9.11 -4.01
CA SER A 171 1.66 9.79 -5.09
C SER A 171 2.84 10.63 -4.60
N ARG A 172 2.84 10.99 -3.31
CA ARG A 172 3.95 11.65 -2.61
C ARG A 172 4.87 10.66 -1.88
N HIS A 173 4.66 9.35 -2.08
CA HIS A 173 5.40 8.28 -1.40
C HIS A 173 5.29 8.35 0.14
N ALA A 174 4.20 8.90 0.66
CA ALA A 174 3.93 9.08 2.10
C ALA A 174 3.10 7.94 2.71
N VAL A 175 2.88 6.85 1.97
CA VAL A 175 2.22 5.63 2.44
C VAL A 175 3.30 4.57 2.59
N LEU A 176 3.63 4.24 3.84
CA LEU A 176 4.74 3.34 4.17
C LEU A 176 4.55 1.97 3.49
N GLY A 177 5.62 1.42 2.94
CA GLY A 177 5.59 0.11 2.27
C GLY A 177 5.07 0.13 0.84
N HIS A 178 4.74 1.31 0.29
CA HIS A 178 4.14 1.43 -1.04
C HIS A 178 4.80 2.52 -1.87
N TYR A 179 4.92 2.31 -3.17
CA TYR A 179 5.48 3.30 -4.09
C TYR A 179 4.62 3.47 -5.34
N PHE A 180 4.21 4.72 -5.62
CA PHE A 180 3.34 5.03 -6.75
C PHE A 180 4.08 5.25 -8.07
N LEU A 181 3.51 4.74 -9.15
CA LEU A 181 3.89 5.00 -10.54
C LEU A 181 2.64 5.42 -11.32
N GLU A 182 2.71 6.47 -12.13
CA GLU A 182 1.53 7.00 -12.83
C GLU A 182 1.10 6.09 -13.99
N THR A 183 2.08 5.50 -14.68
CA THR A 183 1.87 4.64 -15.86
C THR A 183 3.01 3.64 -16.03
N LEU A 184 2.74 2.58 -16.78
CA LEU A 184 3.73 1.63 -17.30
C LEU A 184 3.89 1.72 -18.83
N SER A 185 3.17 2.64 -19.49
CA SER A 185 3.22 2.84 -20.92
C SER A 185 3.22 4.32 -21.26
N GLU A 186 4.20 4.76 -22.06
CA GLU A 186 4.24 6.12 -22.62
C GLU A 186 3.17 6.35 -23.69
N LYS A 187 2.63 5.26 -24.26
CA LYS A 187 1.63 5.31 -25.32
C LYS A 187 0.20 5.26 -24.80
N ALA A 188 0.01 5.02 -23.50
CA ALA A 188 -1.32 5.00 -22.91
C ALA A 188 -1.95 6.40 -23.00
N SER A 189 -3.18 6.47 -23.48
CA SER A 189 -3.94 7.72 -23.55
C SER A 189 -4.28 8.28 -22.16
N GLU A 190 -4.33 7.41 -21.15
CA GLU A 190 -4.69 7.74 -19.77
C GLU A 190 -3.77 7.04 -18.77
N ALA A 191 -3.41 7.77 -17.70
CA ALA A 191 -2.62 7.23 -16.59
C ALA A 191 -3.50 6.32 -15.72
N GLN A 192 -3.12 5.05 -15.59
CA GLN A 192 -3.90 4.06 -14.85
C GLN A 192 -3.51 3.95 -13.37
N GLY A 193 -2.30 4.41 -13.01
CA GLY A 193 -1.75 4.30 -11.67
C GLY A 193 -1.36 2.86 -11.30
N TYR A 194 -0.15 2.71 -10.76
CA TYR A 194 0.41 1.45 -10.31
C TYR A 194 1.09 1.64 -8.96
N VAL A 195 1.07 0.59 -8.14
CA VAL A 195 1.60 0.61 -6.77
C VAL A 195 2.56 -0.55 -6.59
N CYS A 196 3.81 -0.23 -6.27
CA CYS A 196 4.84 -1.21 -5.97
C CYS A 196 4.74 -1.57 -4.48
N LEU A 197 4.64 -2.86 -4.19
CA LEU A 197 4.50 -3.40 -2.85
C LEU A 197 5.90 -3.63 -2.26
N LEU A 198 6.44 -2.60 -1.60
CA LEU A 198 7.84 -2.59 -1.15
C LEU A 198 8.13 -3.57 -0.01
N ARG A 199 7.10 -4.05 0.69
CA ARG A 199 7.24 -5.04 1.79
C ARG A 199 7.17 -6.49 1.31
N GLU A 200 6.76 -6.72 0.07
CA GLU A 200 6.64 -8.05 -0.51
C GLU A 200 7.81 -8.24 -1.49
N VAL A 201 8.87 -8.91 -1.05
CA VAL A 201 9.97 -9.30 -1.93
C VAL A 201 9.74 -10.73 -2.36
N ALA A 202 9.66 -10.95 -3.67
CA ALA A 202 9.52 -12.27 -4.26
C ALA A 202 10.75 -12.61 -5.10
N THR A 203 10.92 -13.89 -5.37
CA THR A 203 12.09 -14.40 -6.10
C THR A 203 11.68 -15.35 -7.21
N LEU A 204 12.46 -15.35 -8.30
CA LEU A 204 12.38 -16.35 -9.35
C LEU A 204 13.73 -17.09 -9.45
N PRO A 205 13.73 -18.42 -9.61
CA PRO A 205 14.94 -19.14 -9.97
C PRO A 205 15.58 -18.57 -11.24
N LYS A 206 16.91 -18.58 -11.33
CA LYS A 206 17.63 -18.07 -12.51
C LYS A 206 17.13 -18.68 -13.84
N SER A 207 16.86 -19.98 -13.86
CA SER A 207 16.32 -20.69 -15.03
C SER A 207 15.00 -20.10 -15.53
N VAL A 208 14.11 -19.75 -14.60
CA VAL A 208 12.82 -19.09 -14.92
C VAL A 208 13.07 -17.67 -15.41
N ALA A 209 13.91 -16.89 -14.73
CA ALA A 209 14.21 -15.50 -15.10
C ALA A 209 14.81 -15.36 -16.50
N GLU A 210 15.72 -16.27 -16.90
CA GLU A 210 16.33 -16.28 -18.23
C GLU A 210 15.31 -16.58 -19.34
N ARG A 211 14.31 -17.42 -19.05
CA ARG A 211 13.23 -17.74 -19.99
C ARG A 211 12.17 -16.66 -20.05
N LEU A 212 11.81 -16.10 -18.89
CA LEU A 212 10.92 -14.95 -18.79
C LEU A 212 11.39 -13.80 -19.68
N GLY A 213 12.71 -13.51 -19.71
CA GLY A 213 13.27 -12.47 -20.59
C GLY A 213 12.99 -12.67 -22.10
N LYS A 214 12.72 -13.91 -22.54
CA LYS A 214 12.43 -14.27 -23.93
C LYS A 214 10.92 -14.44 -24.21
N GLY A 215 10.08 -14.30 -23.18
CA GLY A 215 8.70 -14.78 -23.19
C GLY A 215 8.63 -16.20 -22.65
N LEU A 216 7.74 -16.41 -21.68
CA LEU A 216 7.52 -17.67 -21.00
C LEU A 216 6.02 -17.92 -20.90
N ASP A 217 5.54 -19.03 -21.45
CA ASP A 217 4.15 -19.47 -21.33
C ASP A 217 3.98 -20.45 -20.14
N SER A 218 2.73 -20.83 -19.87
CA SER A 218 2.38 -21.71 -18.76
C SER A 218 2.95 -23.13 -18.90
N GLU A 219 3.03 -23.68 -20.12
CA GLU A 219 3.53 -25.04 -20.37
C GLU A 219 5.04 -25.08 -20.14
N SER A 220 5.76 -24.16 -20.76
CA SER A 220 7.20 -23.96 -20.56
C SER A 220 7.54 -23.70 -19.09
N TYR A 221 6.71 -22.94 -18.36
CA TYR A 221 6.93 -22.71 -16.93
C TYR A 221 6.77 -23.99 -16.11
N LYS A 222 5.74 -24.80 -16.38
CA LYS A 222 5.54 -26.11 -15.75
C LYS A 222 6.74 -27.03 -16.00
N GLU A 223 7.25 -27.06 -17.22
CA GLU A 223 8.43 -27.86 -17.57
C GLU A 223 9.68 -27.45 -16.78
N ILE A 224 9.92 -26.15 -16.62
CA ILE A 224 11.07 -25.63 -15.84
C ILE A 224 10.92 -25.96 -14.36
N CYS A 225 9.70 -25.89 -13.83
CA CYS A 225 9.42 -26.16 -12.42
C CYS A 225 9.40 -27.66 -12.07
N GLY A 226 9.07 -28.53 -13.03
CA GLY A 226 8.90 -29.97 -12.80
C GLY A 226 7.98 -30.26 -11.62
N ASP A 227 8.44 -31.11 -10.69
CA ASP A 227 7.69 -31.51 -9.49
C ASP A 227 7.46 -30.37 -8.49
N SER A 228 8.15 -29.23 -8.64
CA SER A 228 7.96 -28.06 -7.78
C SER A 228 6.83 -27.14 -8.27
N PHE A 229 6.05 -27.56 -9.27
CA PHE A 229 4.90 -26.81 -9.76
C PHE A 229 3.64 -27.01 -8.89
N PRO A 230 2.88 -25.95 -8.57
CA PRO A 230 3.12 -24.54 -8.90
C PRO A 230 4.24 -23.95 -8.03
N SER A 231 5.27 -23.40 -8.68
CA SER A 231 6.32 -22.65 -7.98
C SER A 231 5.78 -21.26 -7.66
N PRO A 232 6.08 -20.70 -6.47
CA PRO A 232 5.73 -19.33 -6.17
C PRO A 232 6.43 -18.38 -7.15
N GLY A 233 5.77 -17.27 -7.49
CA GLY A 233 6.37 -16.13 -8.17
C GLY A 233 5.71 -15.74 -9.48
N LEU A 234 5.18 -16.69 -10.27
CA LEU A 234 4.42 -16.41 -11.48
C LEU A 234 3.05 -17.10 -11.48
N VAL A 235 2.03 -16.43 -12.00
CA VAL A 235 0.67 -16.96 -12.22
C VAL A 235 0.24 -16.67 -13.64
N PHE A 236 -0.29 -17.69 -14.30
CA PHE A 236 -0.72 -17.63 -15.70
C PHE A 236 -2.24 -17.80 -15.78
N GLU A 237 -2.91 -16.85 -16.44
CA GLU A 237 -4.26 -17.08 -16.95
C GLU A 237 -4.19 -17.87 -18.27
N ALA A 238 -5.33 -18.34 -18.77
CA ALA A 238 -5.39 -19.02 -20.07
C ALA A 238 -4.76 -18.12 -21.16
N ASP A 239 -3.91 -18.71 -21.99
CA ASP A 239 -3.19 -18.05 -23.10
C ASP A 239 -2.28 -16.87 -22.71
N SER A 240 -1.95 -16.73 -21.42
CA SER A 240 -1.04 -15.68 -20.95
C SER A 240 0.41 -15.97 -21.25
N LEU A 241 1.15 -14.91 -21.60
CA LEU A 241 2.60 -14.94 -21.79
C LEU A 241 3.27 -14.01 -20.76
N ALA A 242 4.13 -14.58 -19.92
CA ALA A 242 4.96 -13.82 -19.01
C ALA A 242 6.15 -13.25 -19.80
N MET A 243 6.31 -11.93 -19.81
CA MET A 243 7.36 -11.28 -20.59
C MET A 243 7.70 -9.87 -20.06
N PRO A 244 8.89 -9.33 -20.39
CA PRO A 244 9.20 -7.93 -20.18
C PRO A 244 8.20 -7.02 -20.90
N VAL A 245 7.64 -6.06 -20.16
CA VAL A 245 6.65 -5.10 -20.67
C VAL A 245 7.29 -3.73 -20.87
N VAL A 246 8.05 -3.27 -19.87
CA VAL A 246 8.75 -1.99 -19.89
C VAL A 246 9.96 -2.06 -18.95
N GLN A 247 10.85 -1.07 -19.02
CA GLN A 247 11.90 -0.89 -18.02
C GLN A 247 11.74 0.46 -17.33
N ILE A 248 11.79 0.46 -16.00
CA ILE A 248 11.89 1.67 -15.19
C ILE A 248 13.34 2.13 -15.19
N GLY A 249 13.57 3.30 -15.75
CA GLY A 249 14.88 3.93 -15.84
C GLY A 249 15.23 4.76 -14.61
N SER A 250 16.41 5.35 -14.67
CA SER A 250 16.88 6.32 -13.68
C SER A 250 16.21 7.69 -13.91
N PRO A 251 15.94 8.49 -12.85
CA PRO A 251 16.18 8.25 -11.41
C PRO A 251 15.11 7.44 -10.68
N THR A 252 14.03 7.05 -11.36
CA THR A 252 12.87 6.45 -10.68
C THR A 252 13.21 5.10 -10.04
N MET A 253 14.00 4.27 -10.71
CA MET A 253 14.44 2.99 -10.16
C MET A 253 15.30 3.16 -8.90
N GLU A 254 16.21 4.12 -8.88
CA GLU A 254 17.05 4.38 -7.70
C GLU A 254 16.21 4.87 -6.52
N HIS A 255 15.17 5.68 -6.76
CA HIS A 255 14.27 6.12 -5.70
C HIS A 255 13.38 4.98 -5.16
N ILE A 256 12.95 4.03 -6.00
CA ILE A 256 12.29 2.80 -5.55
C ILE A 256 13.23 2.00 -4.63
N LEU A 257 14.49 1.79 -5.03
CA LEU A 257 15.46 1.04 -4.24
C LEU A 257 15.81 1.74 -2.92
N GLN A 258 15.91 3.06 -2.92
CA GLN A 258 16.11 3.86 -1.71
C GLN A 258 14.90 3.73 -0.78
N SER A 259 13.68 3.86 -1.31
CA SER A 259 12.44 3.69 -0.55
C SER A 259 12.35 2.29 0.04
N PHE A 260 12.65 1.26 -0.76
CA PHE A 260 12.74 -0.13 -0.32
C PHE A 260 13.77 -0.32 0.80
N GLY A 261 15.01 0.12 0.60
CA GLY A 261 16.09 0.01 1.59
C GLY A 261 15.75 0.72 2.91
N SER A 262 15.10 1.88 2.85
CA SER A 262 14.69 2.65 4.04
C SER A 262 13.65 1.93 4.93
N LEU A 263 12.91 0.95 4.39
CA LEU A 263 11.94 0.17 5.16
C LEU A 263 12.60 -0.85 6.07
N PHE A 264 13.75 -1.39 5.66
CA PHE A 264 14.47 -2.45 6.36
C PHE A 264 15.75 -1.96 7.04
N GLY A 265 16.28 -0.82 6.60
CA GLY A 265 17.50 -0.20 7.11
C GLY A 265 17.31 0.68 8.35
N ARG A 266 16.16 0.62 9.03
CA ARG A 266 15.95 1.36 10.29
C ARG A 266 16.73 0.68 11.41
N ILE A 267 18.03 0.95 11.47
CA ILE A 267 18.83 0.69 12.66
C ILE A 267 18.50 1.82 13.63
N GLY A 268 17.66 1.54 14.63
CA GLY A 268 17.51 2.42 15.78
C GLY A 268 18.80 2.35 16.59
N VAL A 269 19.78 3.19 16.25
CA VAL A 269 20.88 3.48 17.16
C VAL A 269 20.37 4.61 18.06
N GLU A 270 20.50 4.45 19.38
CA GLU A 270 20.24 5.55 20.31
C GLU A 270 21.09 6.76 19.90
N ASP A 271 20.50 7.96 19.98
CA ASP A 271 21.26 9.18 19.77
C ASP A 271 22.47 9.19 20.73
N PRO A 272 23.65 9.63 20.29
CA PRO A 272 24.81 9.74 21.16
C PRO A 272 24.46 10.58 22.40
N VAL A 273 24.86 10.10 23.59
CA VAL A 273 24.64 10.82 24.85
C VAL A 273 25.38 12.16 24.78
N GLU A 274 24.65 13.26 24.95
CA GLU A 274 25.20 14.60 24.70
C GLU A 274 26.38 14.96 25.61
N ASP A 275 26.43 14.40 26.81
CA ASP A 275 27.56 14.54 27.73
C ASP A 275 28.85 13.90 27.18
N VAL A 276 28.73 12.79 26.44
CA VAL A 276 29.85 12.09 25.81
C VAL A 276 30.36 12.88 24.62
N ILE A 277 29.46 13.40 23.78
CA ILE A 277 29.79 14.26 22.64
C ILE A 277 30.47 15.55 23.12
N SER A 278 29.94 16.19 24.16
CA SER A 278 30.51 17.39 24.77
C SER A 278 31.93 17.17 25.28
N GLY A 279 32.19 16.02 25.93
CA GLY A 279 33.54 15.65 26.38
C GLY A 279 34.54 15.41 25.24
N ILE A 280 34.08 14.90 24.10
CA ILE A 280 34.91 14.72 22.88
C ILE A 280 35.24 16.07 22.26
N ILE A 281 34.28 16.98 22.15
CA ILE A 281 34.47 18.33 21.59
C ILE A 281 35.50 19.10 22.42
N ILE A 282 35.35 19.11 23.76
CA ILE A 282 36.28 19.81 24.66
C ILE A 282 37.71 19.28 24.50
N LYS A 283 37.90 17.95 24.45
CA LYS A 283 39.22 17.34 24.24
C LYS A 283 39.81 17.61 22.87
N SER A 284 38.95 17.77 21.84
CA SER A 284 39.38 18.04 20.46
C SER A 284 39.72 19.51 20.22
N MET A 285 39.22 20.41 21.08
CA MET A 285 39.52 21.85 21.06
C MET A 285 40.63 22.26 22.03
N ALA A 286 41.08 21.35 22.90
CA ALA A 286 42.29 21.51 23.71
C ALA A 286 43.53 21.18 22.86
N ILE A 287 43.82 22.03 21.88
CA ILE A 287 45.15 22.18 21.27
C ILE A 287 45.81 23.41 21.87
#